data_AF-A0A3B9KXH7-F1
#
_entry.id   AF-A0A3B9KXH7-F1
#
_cell.length_a   1.000
_cell.length_b   1.000
_cell.length_c   1.000
_cell.angle_alpha   90.00
_cell.angle_beta   90.00
_cell.angle_gamma   90.00
#
_symmetry.space_group_name_H-M   'P 1'
#
loop_
_entity.id
_entity.type
_entity.pdbx_description
1 polymer ?
#
loop_
_entity_poly.entity_id
_entity_poly.type
_entity_poly.pdbx_seq_one_letter_code
_entity_poly.pdbx_strand_id
1 'polypeptide(L)'
;MKFFVDTADTGDIAELAATGLIDGVTTNPSLVAKSGRPFADVIKEICEIVSGPVSAEVVATDYDGMITEGRKLAKIADNVAVKLPLTLDGLKACRTLSDDGTMVNVTLCFSANQALLAAKAGATFISP
;
A
#
# COMPACT_ATOMS: atom_id res chain seq x y z
N MET A 1 5.53 -14.90 -11.22
CA MET A 1 5.33 -14.69 -9.76
C MET A 1 6.13 -13.46 -9.39
N LYS A 2 5.57 -12.56 -8.59
CA LYS A 2 6.29 -11.35 -8.15
C LYS A 2 6.73 -11.50 -6.70
N PHE A 3 7.86 -10.91 -6.33
CA PHE A 3 8.40 -10.90 -4.97
C PHE A 3 8.37 -9.51 -4.37
N PHE A 4 7.68 -9.36 -3.25
CA PHE A 4 7.58 -8.09 -2.53
C PHE A 4 8.26 -8.26 -1.18
N VAL A 5 8.97 -7.23 -0.73
CA VAL A 5 9.60 -7.22 0.60
C VAL A 5 8.73 -6.46 1.59
N ASP A 6 8.60 -6.98 2.80
CA ASP A 6 7.76 -6.36 3.86
C ASP A 6 8.65 -5.65 4.89
N THR A 7 9.10 -4.46 4.54
CA THR A 7 9.95 -3.62 5.40
C THR A 7 9.84 -2.15 5.00
N ALA A 8 10.25 -1.26 5.90
CA ALA A 8 10.43 0.17 5.62
C ALA A 8 11.88 0.62 5.83
N ASP A 9 12.82 -0.33 5.99
CA ASP A 9 14.26 -0.06 6.05
C ASP A 9 14.79 0.15 4.62
N THR A 10 15.19 1.37 4.28
CA THR A 10 15.63 1.70 2.93
C THR A 10 17.00 1.13 2.58
N GLY A 11 17.82 0.78 3.57
CA GLY A 11 19.09 0.08 3.36
C GLY A 11 18.85 -1.36 2.90
N ASP A 12 18.02 -2.10 3.63
CA ASP A 12 17.64 -3.47 3.26
C ASP A 12 16.97 -3.50 1.88
N ILE A 13 16.07 -2.54 1.60
CA ILE A 13 15.36 -2.45 0.32
C ILE A 13 16.36 -2.17 -0.82
N ALA A 14 17.34 -1.29 -0.62
CA ALA A 14 18.35 -1.00 -1.64
C ALA A 14 19.25 -2.20 -1.93
N GLU A 15 19.67 -2.93 -0.89
CA GLU A 15 20.46 -4.17 -1.06
C GLU A 15 19.66 -5.23 -1.84
N LEU A 16 18.40 -5.44 -1.46
CA LEU A 16 17.52 -6.41 -2.14
C LEU A 16 17.17 -5.95 -3.57
N ALA A 17 16.99 -4.65 -3.81
CA ALA A 17 16.79 -4.08 -5.14
C ALA A 17 17.98 -4.37 -6.07
N ALA A 18 19.22 -4.25 -5.55
CA ALA A 18 20.43 -4.52 -6.32
C ALA A 18 20.55 -5.99 -6.79
N THR A 19 19.86 -6.93 -6.13
CA THR A 19 19.80 -8.33 -6.58
C THR A 19 18.97 -8.52 -7.87
N GLY A 20 18.09 -7.57 -8.20
CA GLY A 20 17.12 -7.68 -9.30
C GLY A 20 15.96 -8.65 -9.03
N LEU A 21 15.80 -9.14 -7.79
CA LEU A 21 14.79 -10.14 -7.45
C LEU A 21 13.47 -9.56 -6.92
N ILE A 22 13.44 -8.30 -6.49
CA ILE A 22 12.25 -7.69 -5.89
C ILE A 22 11.46 -6.88 -6.93
N ASP A 23 10.15 -7.00 -6.86
CA ASP A 23 9.17 -6.39 -7.76
C ASP A 23 8.31 -5.31 -7.09
N GLY A 24 8.51 -5.09 -5.78
CA GLY A 24 7.71 -4.16 -4.99
C GLY A 24 8.02 -4.24 -3.51
N VAL A 25 7.36 -3.37 -2.74
CA VAL A 25 7.52 -3.25 -1.28
C VAL A 25 6.14 -3.17 -0.64
N THR A 26 5.95 -3.82 0.49
CA THR A 26 4.81 -3.58 1.37
C THR A 26 5.26 -2.91 2.66
N THR A 27 4.53 -1.88 3.07
CA THR A 27 4.75 -1.24 4.37
C THR A 27 3.46 -1.25 5.19
N ASN A 28 3.59 -0.83 6.44
CA ASN A 28 2.50 -0.53 7.34
C ASN A 28 2.97 0.56 8.33
N PRO A 29 2.06 1.21 9.10
CA PRO A 29 2.43 2.33 9.96
C PRO A 29 3.48 1.96 11.00
N SER A 30 3.46 0.73 11.52
CA SER A 30 4.43 0.25 12.51
C SER A 30 5.83 0.06 11.94
N LEU A 31 5.96 -0.44 10.70
CA LEU A 31 7.26 -0.58 10.03
C LEU A 31 7.88 0.79 9.77
N VAL A 32 7.09 1.74 9.24
CA VAL A 32 7.59 3.09 8.95
C VAL A 32 7.96 3.82 10.25
N ALA A 33 7.18 3.64 11.33
CA ALA A 33 7.48 4.25 12.62
C ALA A 33 8.84 3.83 13.20
N LYS A 34 9.31 2.60 12.93
CA LYS A 34 10.64 2.13 13.39
C LYS A 34 11.80 2.92 12.77
N SER A 35 11.60 3.56 11.62
CA SER A 35 12.63 4.41 11.00
C SER A 35 12.90 5.70 11.78
N GLY A 36 11.96 6.16 12.61
CA GLY A 36 12.04 7.46 13.30
C GLY A 36 11.95 8.67 12.37
N ARG A 37 11.60 8.47 11.09
CA ARG A 37 11.56 9.51 10.05
C ARG A 37 10.12 9.86 9.67
N PRO A 38 9.88 11.04 9.02
CA PRO A 38 8.55 11.38 8.52
C PRO A 38 8.04 10.34 7.51
N PHE A 39 6.79 9.91 7.67
CA PHE A 39 6.20 8.82 6.90
C PHE A 39 6.31 9.04 5.38
N ALA A 40 5.94 10.23 4.91
CA ALA A 40 5.94 10.56 3.49
C ALA A 40 7.37 10.52 2.88
N ASP A 41 8.38 10.92 3.65
CA ASP A 41 9.77 10.93 3.19
C ASP A 41 10.29 9.50 3.03
N VAL A 42 9.95 8.61 3.96
CA VAL A 42 10.31 7.18 3.89
C VAL A 42 9.64 6.51 2.69
N ILE A 43 8.32 6.70 2.52
CA ILE A 43 7.61 6.13 1.36
C ILE A 43 8.18 6.65 0.04
N LYS A 44 8.48 7.96 -0.04
CA LYS A 44 9.07 8.55 -1.24
C LYS A 44 10.42 7.92 -1.58
N GLU A 45 11.31 7.78 -0.60
CA GLU A 45 12.62 7.15 -0.80
C GLU A 45 12.49 5.69 -1.25
N ILE A 46 11.56 4.92 -0.64
CA ILE A 46 11.29 3.54 -1.08
C ILE A 46 10.83 3.49 -2.55
N CYS A 47 9.97 4.42 -2.95
CA CYS A 47 9.48 4.54 -4.33
C CYS A 47 10.59 4.94 -5.32
N GLU A 48 11.61 5.66 -4.87
CA GLU A 48 12.80 6.00 -5.68
C GLU A 48 13.75 4.80 -5.84
N ILE A 49 13.81 3.91 -4.85
CA ILE A 49 14.65 2.70 -4.89
C ILE A 49 14.03 1.59 -5.76
N VAL A 50 12.71 1.41 -5.68
CA VAL A 50 11.99 0.31 -6.37
C VAL A 50 10.99 0.88 -7.36
N SER A 51 11.13 0.53 -8.65
CA SER A 51 10.21 0.98 -9.71
C SER A 51 8.83 0.31 -9.68
N GLY A 52 8.71 -0.82 -8.97
CA GLY A 52 7.46 -1.53 -8.77
C GLY A 52 6.57 -0.94 -7.67
N PRO A 53 5.39 -1.56 -7.40
CA PRO A 53 4.42 -1.01 -6.47
C PRO A 53 4.91 -0.96 -5.02
N VAL A 54 4.62 0.14 -4.33
CA VAL A 54 4.92 0.34 -2.90
C VAL A 54 3.62 0.50 -2.13
N SER A 55 3.24 -0.49 -1.32
CA SER A 55 2.03 -0.38 -0.51
C SER A 55 2.25 0.55 0.69
N ALA A 56 1.45 1.61 0.79
CA ALA A 56 1.45 2.56 1.91
C ALA A 56 0.06 2.64 2.54
N GLU A 57 -0.04 2.42 3.85
CA GLU A 57 -1.30 2.21 4.55
C GLU A 57 -1.88 3.49 5.16
N VAL A 58 -3.20 3.65 5.02
CA VAL A 58 -3.96 4.66 5.76
C VAL A 58 -4.08 4.27 7.25
N VAL A 59 -4.32 5.25 8.11
CA VAL A 59 -4.56 5.03 9.55
C VAL A 59 -6.04 5.30 9.90
N ALA A 60 -6.73 6.11 9.10
CA ALA A 60 -8.15 6.36 9.25
C ALA A 60 -8.99 5.08 9.21
N THR A 61 -10.07 5.07 10.00
CA THR A 61 -10.98 3.92 10.14
C THR A 61 -12.35 4.16 9.49
N ASP A 62 -12.66 5.40 9.15
CA ASP A 62 -13.87 5.81 8.42
C ASP A 62 -13.57 6.15 6.96
N TYR A 63 -14.62 6.13 6.13
CA TYR A 63 -14.52 6.36 4.70
C TYR A 63 -13.89 7.72 4.33
N ASP A 64 -14.33 8.82 4.93
CA ASP A 64 -13.89 10.17 4.54
C ASP A 64 -12.41 10.40 4.90
N GLY A 65 -11.99 9.87 6.05
CA GLY A 65 -10.60 9.83 6.47
C GLY A 65 -9.75 8.99 5.50
N MET A 66 -10.19 7.79 5.13
CA MET A 66 -9.47 6.93 4.18
C MET A 66 -9.31 7.58 2.80
N ILE A 67 -10.33 8.28 2.30
CA ILE A 67 -10.22 9.03 1.02
C ILE A 67 -9.21 10.17 1.14
N THR A 68 -9.27 10.92 2.25
CA THR A 68 -8.37 12.06 2.48
C THR A 68 -6.92 11.62 2.59
N GLU A 69 -6.66 10.57 3.36
CA GLU A 69 -5.31 10.00 3.53
C GLU A 69 -4.85 9.30 2.25
N GLY A 70 -5.68 8.45 1.65
CA GLY A 70 -5.35 7.72 0.43
C GLY A 70 -4.95 8.63 -0.73
N ARG A 71 -5.67 9.74 -0.94
CA ARG A 71 -5.31 10.73 -1.97
C ARG A 71 -4.02 11.50 -1.66
N LYS A 72 -3.64 11.64 -0.39
CA LYS A 72 -2.34 12.22 -0.02
C LYS A 72 -1.22 11.21 -0.30
N LEU A 73 -1.42 9.94 0.06
CA LEU A 73 -0.46 8.87 -0.19
C LEU A 73 -0.21 8.66 -1.69
N ALA A 74 -1.27 8.60 -2.49
CA ALA A 74 -1.18 8.43 -3.95
C ALA A 74 -0.42 9.56 -4.67
N LYS A 75 -0.29 10.74 -4.04
CA LYS A 75 0.48 11.88 -4.58
C LYS A 75 1.97 11.83 -4.26
N ILE A 76 2.42 10.89 -3.43
CA ILE A 76 3.84 10.78 -3.05
C ILE A 76 4.68 10.33 -4.26
N ALA A 77 4.22 9.29 -4.98
CA ALA A 77 4.82 8.78 -6.19
C ALA A 77 3.82 7.95 -7.01
N ASP A 78 4.03 7.82 -8.32
CA ASP A 78 3.12 7.13 -9.25
C ASP A 78 2.98 5.62 -8.97
N ASN A 79 3.98 5.01 -8.33
CA ASN A 79 4.01 3.60 -7.98
C ASN A 79 3.47 3.31 -6.57
N VAL A 80 2.86 4.28 -5.88
CA VAL A 80 2.19 4.02 -4.59
C VAL A 80 0.91 3.21 -4.81
N ALA A 81 0.79 2.12 -4.06
CA ALA A 81 -0.46 1.41 -3.85
C ALA A 81 -1.03 1.80 -2.48
N VAL A 82 -2.19 2.46 -2.45
CA VAL A 82 -2.87 2.81 -1.20
C VAL A 82 -3.39 1.55 -0.54
N LYS A 83 -2.92 1.26 0.67
CA LYS A 83 -3.29 0.08 1.42
C LYS A 83 -4.44 0.40 2.36
N LEU A 84 -5.54 -0.34 2.23
CA LEU A 84 -6.79 -0.15 2.99
C LEU A 84 -7.15 -1.43 3.74
N PRO A 85 -7.67 -1.35 4.97
CA PRO A 85 -8.14 -2.52 5.69
C PRO A 85 -9.45 -3.04 5.08
N LEU A 86 -9.68 -4.36 5.16
CA LEU A 86 -10.90 -4.99 4.68
C LEU A 86 -12.07 -4.77 5.65
N THR A 87 -12.67 -3.58 5.57
CA THR A 87 -13.89 -3.17 6.28
C THR A 87 -14.93 -2.67 5.27
N LEU A 88 -16.18 -2.43 5.70
CA LEU A 88 -17.18 -1.84 4.80
C LEU A 88 -16.76 -0.47 4.25
N ASP A 89 -16.18 0.38 5.10
CA ASP A 89 -15.69 1.68 4.67
C ASP A 89 -14.41 1.56 3.84
N GLY A 90 -13.54 0.59 4.15
CA GLY A 90 -12.38 0.27 3.32
C GLY A 90 -12.76 -0.22 1.91
N LEU A 91 -13.83 -1.00 1.78
CA LEU A 91 -14.35 -1.44 0.48
C LEU A 91 -14.97 -0.28 -0.32
N LYS A 92 -15.69 0.65 0.33
CA LYS A 92 -16.18 1.88 -0.33
C LYS A 92 -15.04 2.79 -0.77
N ALA A 93 -14.03 2.96 0.09
CA ALA A 93 -12.85 3.77 -0.20
C ALA A 93 -12.04 3.16 -1.33
N CYS A 94 -11.85 1.82 -1.33
CA CYS A 94 -11.24 1.07 -2.42
C CYS A 94 -11.93 1.40 -3.74
N ARG A 95 -13.26 1.25 -3.82
CA ARG A 95 -14.01 1.55 -5.03
C ARG A 95 -13.76 2.96 -5.55
N THR A 96 -13.79 3.94 -4.67
CA THR A 96 -13.61 5.36 -5.03
C THR A 96 -12.21 5.65 -5.53
N LEU A 97 -11.18 5.18 -4.81
CA LEU A 97 -9.78 5.39 -5.19
C LEU A 97 -9.42 4.64 -6.48
N SER A 98 -9.92 3.40 -6.64
CA SER A 98 -9.71 2.61 -7.85
C SER A 98 -10.39 3.24 -9.08
N ASP A 99 -11.62 3.77 -8.94
CA ASP A 99 -12.31 4.48 -10.02
C ASP A 99 -11.57 5.77 -10.42
N ASP A 100 -10.84 6.41 -9.49
CA ASP A 100 -9.93 7.53 -9.73
C ASP A 100 -8.58 7.10 -10.35
N GLY A 101 -8.36 5.80 -10.60
CA GLY A 101 -7.13 5.25 -11.19
C GLY A 101 -6.00 4.98 -10.19
N THR A 102 -6.25 5.08 -8.89
CA THR A 102 -5.25 4.81 -7.85
C THR A 102 -5.08 3.31 -7.66
N MET A 103 -3.84 2.83 -7.54
CA MET A 103 -3.60 1.44 -7.14
C MET A 103 -4.04 1.23 -5.69
N VAL A 104 -4.83 0.19 -5.42
CA VAL A 104 -5.32 -0.11 -4.07
C VAL A 104 -4.92 -1.53 -3.66
N ASN A 105 -4.32 -1.67 -2.48
CA ASN A 105 -4.06 -2.95 -1.84
C ASN A 105 -5.01 -3.15 -0.63
N VAL A 106 -5.94 -4.09 -0.72
CA VAL A 106 -6.83 -4.39 0.41
C VAL A 106 -6.18 -5.44 1.32
N THR A 107 -5.90 -5.07 2.57
CA THR A 107 -5.20 -5.88 3.57
C THR A 107 -6.15 -6.42 4.65
N LEU A 108 -5.64 -7.29 5.54
CA LEU A 108 -6.41 -7.91 6.63
C LEU A 108 -7.58 -8.75 6.10
N CYS A 109 -7.35 -9.43 4.98
CA CYS A 109 -8.27 -10.41 4.43
C CYS A 109 -7.98 -11.77 5.04
N PHE A 110 -8.97 -12.48 5.57
CA PHE A 110 -8.77 -13.78 6.25
C PHE A 110 -9.68 -14.88 5.71
N SER A 111 -10.39 -14.62 4.61
CA SER A 111 -11.27 -15.59 3.96
C SER A 111 -11.43 -15.31 2.47
N ALA A 112 -11.75 -16.35 1.69
CA ALA A 112 -12.00 -16.21 0.26
C ALA A 112 -13.18 -15.27 -0.05
N ASN A 113 -14.21 -15.26 0.80
CA ASN A 113 -15.36 -14.37 0.63
C ASN A 113 -14.97 -12.90 0.79
N GLN A 114 -14.10 -12.59 1.76
CA GLN A 114 -13.54 -11.25 1.93
C GLN A 114 -12.71 -10.85 0.69
N ALA A 115 -11.84 -11.73 0.20
CA ALA A 115 -11.07 -11.48 -1.02
C ALA A 115 -11.97 -11.19 -2.23
N LEU A 116 -13.06 -11.95 -2.39
CA LEU A 116 -14.03 -11.72 -3.48
C LEU A 116 -14.68 -10.33 -3.39
N LEU A 117 -15.00 -9.85 -2.19
CA LEU A 117 -15.54 -8.50 -1.99
C LEU A 117 -14.52 -7.42 -2.35
N ALA A 118 -13.26 -7.58 -1.94
CA ALA A 118 -12.17 -6.66 -2.29
C ALA A 118 -11.93 -6.62 -3.82
N ALA A 119 -11.91 -7.78 -4.48
CA ALA A 119 -11.81 -7.88 -5.93
C ALA A 119 -12.98 -7.16 -6.62
N LYS A 120 -14.22 -7.37 -6.13
CA LYS A 120 -15.41 -6.72 -6.68
C LYS A 120 -15.42 -5.20 -6.46
N ALA A 121 -14.79 -4.72 -5.39
CA ALA A 121 -14.63 -3.30 -5.12
C ALA A 121 -13.64 -2.62 -6.08
N GLY A 122 -12.78 -3.39 -6.76
CA GLY A 122 -11.78 -2.87 -7.70
C GLY A 122 -10.36 -2.81 -7.14
N ALA A 123 -10.05 -3.63 -6.14
CA ALA A 123 -8.69 -3.69 -5.59
C ALA A 123 -7.68 -4.16 -6.64
N THR A 124 -6.52 -3.48 -6.71
CA THR A 124 -5.37 -3.90 -7.52
C THR A 124 -4.67 -5.11 -6.92
N PHE A 125 -4.55 -5.10 -5.58
CA PHE A 125 -3.97 -6.17 -4.79
C PHE A 125 -4.89 -6.54 -3.62
N ILE A 126 -4.82 -7.79 -3.19
CA ILE A 126 -5.47 -8.29 -1.99
C ILE A 126 -4.38 -8.99 -1.19
N SER A 127 -4.23 -8.70 0.09
CA SER A 127 -3.31 -9.35 1.03
C SER A 127 -4.10 -10.25 2.00
N PRO A 128 -4.21 -11.57 1.70
CA PRO A 128 -4.87 -12.57 2.54
C PRO A 128 -4.04 -13.00 3.77
#